data_AF-A0A7K0URF0-F1
#
_entry.id   AF-A0A7K0URF0-F1
#
_cell.length_a   1.000
_cell.length_b   1.000
_cell.length_c   1.000
_cell.angle_alpha   90.00
_cell.angle_beta   90.00
_cell.angle_gamma   90.00
#
_symmetry.space_group_name_H-M   'P 1'
#
loop_
_entity.id
_entity.type
_entity.pdbx_description
1 polymer ?
#
loop_
_entity_poly.entity_id
_entity_poly.type
_entity_poly.pdbx_seq_one_letter_code
_entity_poly.pdbx_strand_id
1 'polypeptide(L)' 'MRDFPRIAVTSQDPRIEGSLEVSCETCIMRASAACDDCVVSFFCNESSESAVVLNLEEQRTLRMLANAGMVPTLRHRAVS' A
#
# COMPACT_ATOMS: atom_id res chain seq x y z
N MET A 1 -3.10 -11.02 18.79
CA MET A 1 -4.12 -10.40 17.93
C MET A 1 -3.56 -9.05 17.51
N ARG A 2 -2.89 -8.98 16.36
CA ARG A 2 -2.26 -7.72 15.89
C ARG A 2 -3.36 -6.88 15.24
N ASP A 3 -3.52 -5.66 15.71
CA ASP A 3 -4.47 -4.68 15.15
C ASP A 3 -3.97 -4.28 13.76
N PHE A 4 -4.67 -4.73 12.71
CA PHE A 4 -4.35 -4.33 11.34
C PHE A 4 -4.95 -2.95 11.06
N PRO A 5 -4.20 -2.01 10.45
CA PRO A 5 -4.74 -0.71 10.08
C PRO A 5 -5.92 -0.91 9.11
N ARG A 6 -7.11 -0.50 9.54
CA ARG A 6 -8.34 -0.60 8.74
C ARG A 6 -8.25 0.41 7.59
N ILE A 7 -7.98 -0.08 6.39
CA ILE A 7 -8.07 0.74 5.17
C ILE A 7 -9.55 1.04 4.91
N ALA A 8 -9.95 2.29 5.05
CA ALA A 8 -11.28 2.73 4.66
C ALA A 8 -11.39 2.62 3.13
N VAL A 9 -12.26 1.73 2.65
CA VAL A 9 -12.51 1.58 1.22
C VAL A 9 -13.33 2.78 0.76
N THR A 10 -12.74 3.65 -0.07
CA THR A 10 -13.49 4.74 -0.72
C THR A 10 -14.22 4.19 -1.93
N SER A 11 -15.17 3.29 -1.72
CA SER A 11 -16.10 2.86 -2.76
C SER A 11 -17.13 3.96 -2.98
N GLN A 12 -17.35 4.38 -4.23
CA GLN A 12 -18.47 5.26 -4.58
C GLN A 12 -19.85 4.57 -4.50
N ASP A 13 -19.91 3.28 -4.10
CA ASP A 13 -21.17 2.56 -3.85
C ASP A 13 -21.57 2.67 -2.36
N PRO A 14 -22.62 3.43 -2.02
CA PRO A 14 -23.07 3.65 -0.64
C PRO A 14 -23.61 2.39 0.05
N ARG A 15 -23.67 1.23 -0.62
CA ARG A 15 -24.09 -0.05 -0.03
C ARG A 15 -22.94 -0.88 0.55
N ILE A 16 -21.69 -0.44 0.34
CA ILE A 16 -20.49 -1.07 0.93
C ILE A 16 -20.04 -0.25 2.14
N GLU A 17 -20.89 -0.12 3.16
CA GLU A 17 -20.44 0.25 4.51
C GLU A 17 -19.84 -1.00 5.16
N GLY A 18 -18.60 -1.33 4.79
CA GLY A 18 -17.93 -2.52 5.29
C GLY A 18 -16.42 -2.44 5.17
N SER A 19 -15.71 -2.98 6.16
CA SER A 19 -14.27 -3.19 6.09
C SER A 19 -13.99 -4.39 5.21
N LEU A 20 -13.11 -4.24 4.23
CA LEU A 20 -12.55 -5.36 3.50
C LEU A 20 -11.48 -6.02 4.37
N GLU A 21 -11.72 -7.26 4.81
CA GLU A 21 -10.72 -8.07 5.51
C GLU A 21 -10.12 -9.09 4.55
N VAL A 22 -8.79 -9.11 4.47
CA VAL A 22 -8.03 -10.08 3.69
C VAL A 22 -7.16 -10.87 4.66
N SER A 23 -7.40 -12.17 4.80
CA SER A 23 -6.65 -13.06 5.70
C SER A 23 -6.03 -14.23 4.94
N CYS A 24 -4.69 -14.32 4.99
CA CYS A 24 -3.95 -15.46 4.46
C CYS A 24 -4.22 -16.76 5.23
N GLU A 25 -4.82 -16.69 6.43
CA GLU A 25 -5.17 -17.87 7.23
C GLU A 25 -6.45 -18.55 6.71
N THR A 26 -7.43 -17.77 6.25
CA THR A 26 -8.71 -18.26 5.73
C THR A 26 -8.77 -18.29 4.19
N CYS A 27 -7.68 -17.99 3.50
CA CYS A 27 -7.62 -17.99 2.04
C CYS A 27 -7.67 -19.41 1.47
N ILE A 28 -8.66 -19.69 0.62
CA ILE A 28 -8.84 -21.01 -0.01
C ILE A 28 -7.69 -21.42 -0.95
N MET A 29 -6.96 -20.44 -1.48
CA MET A 29 -5.82 -20.66 -2.37
C MET A 29 -4.48 -20.83 -1.63
N ARG A 30 -4.50 -20.83 -0.29
CA ARG A 30 -3.30 -20.92 0.55
C ARG A 30 -2.46 -22.15 0.18
N ALA A 31 -1.14 -21.95 0.09
CA ALA A 31 -0.16 -23.00 -0.23
C ALA A 31 -0.34 -23.65 -1.62
N SER A 32 -0.99 -22.94 -2.55
CA SER A 32 -1.00 -23.29 -3.97
C SER A 32 -0.06 -22.38 -4.77
N ALA A 33 0.17 -22.69 -6.04
CA ALA A 33 0.95 -21.85 -6.96
C ALA A 33 0.39 -20.42 -7.12
N ALA A 34 -0.89 -20.19 -6.78
CA ALA A 34 -1.46 -18.84 -6.78
C ALA A 34 -0.88 -17.94 -5.67
N CYS A 35 -0.29 -18.52 -4.62
CA CYS A 35 0.39 -17.75 -3.57
C CYS A 35 1.71 -17.14 -4.05
N ASP A 36 2.37 -17.75 -5.04
CA ASP A 36 3.69 -17.31 -5.52
C ASP A 36 3.60 -15.94 -6.23
N ASP A 37 2.43 -15.61 -6.80
CA ASP A 37 2.12 -14.33 -7.45
C ASP A 37 1.10 -13.48 -6.65
N CYS A 38 0.92 -13.76 -5.35
CA CYS A 38 -0.08 -13.08 -4.54
C CYS A 38 0.45 -11.74 -3.98
N VAL A 39 -0.20 -10.62 -4.33
CA VAL A 39 0.14 -9.28 -3.83
C VAL A 39 0.08 -9.16 -2.30
N VAL A 40 -0.71 -9.99 -1.62
CA VAL A 40 -0.88 -9.95 -0.15
C VAL A 40 0.43 -10.28 0.56
N SER A 41 1.27 -11.14 -0.02
CA SER A 41 2.61 -11.42 0.53
C SER A 41 3.45 -10.15 0.65
N PHE A 42 3.40 -9.26 -0.34
CA PHE A 42 4.12 -7.98 -0.34
C PHE A 42 3.58 -6.99 0.70
N PHE A 43 2.26 -6.98 0.94
CA PHE A 43 1.65 -6.10 1.94
C PHE A 43 1.87 -6.58 3.38
N CYS A 44 1.86 -7.90 3.59
CA CYS A 44 1.99 -8.50 4.92
C CYS A 44 3.44 -8.79 5.31
N ASN A 45 4.38 -8.81 4.36
CA ASN A 45 5.78 -8.89 4.69
C ASN A 45 6.17 -7.59 5.39
N GLU A 46 6.55 -7.67 6.67
CA GLU A 46 7.24 -6.59 7.37
C GLU A 46 8.66 -6.48 6.78
N SER A 47 8.78 -6.07 5.51
CA SER A 47 10.02 -5.51 5.04
C SER A 47 10.15 -4.15 5.73
N SER A 48 10.70 -4.21 6.94
CA SER A 48 11.37 -3.09 7.62
C SER A 48 12.49 -2.48 6.77
N GLU A 49 12.82 -3.12 5.65
CA GLU A 49 13.58 -2.62 4.52
C GLU A 49 12.63 -1.86 3.58
N SER A 50 12.74 -0.57 3.34
CA SER A 50 13.85 0.36 3.54
C SER A 50 13.24 1.75 3.39
N ALA A 51 13.49 2.66 4.33
CA ALA A 51 13.26 4.06 4.04
C ALA A 51 14.07 4.43 2.78
N VAL A 52 13.39 4.83 1.72
CA VAL A 52 14.06 5.29 0.50
C VAL A 52 14.69 6.64 0.82
N VAL A 53 16.01 6.66 1.00
CA VAL A 53 16.76 7.89 1.25
C VAL A 53 17.01 8.56 -0.10
N LEU A 54 16.41 9.73 -0.28
CA LEU A 54 16.60 10.56 -1.48
C LEU A 54 17.58 11.68 -1.16
N ASN A 55 18.50 11.93 -2.07
CA ASN A 55 19.32 13.13 -2.04
C ASN A 55 18.52 14.37 -2.55
N LEU A 56 19.11 15.55 -2.42
CA LEU A 56 18.46 16.81 -2.79
C LEU A 56 18.13 16.91 -4.28
N GLU A 57 18.97 16.36 -5.15
CA GLU A 57 18.76 16.38 -6.60
C GLU A 57 17.62 15.45 -6.99
N GLU A 58 17.62 14.23 -6.48
CA GLU A 58 16.54 13.25 -6.67
C GLU A 58 15.20 13.81 -6.19
N GLN A 59 15.17 14.45 -5.03
CA GLN A 59 13.96 15.07 -4.51
C GLN A 59 13.47 16.23 -5.39
N ARG A 60 14.37 17.01 -5.99
CA ARG A 60 14.00 18.07 -6.96
C ARG A 60 13.43 17.48 -8.24
N THR A 61 14.04 16.41 -8.76
CA THR A 61 13.56 15.71 -9.96
C THR A 61 12.16 15.15 -9.75
N LEU A 62 11.91 14.46 -8.63
CA LEU A 62 10.57 13.96 -8.31
C LEU A 62 9.53 15.08 -8.22
N ARG A 63 9.89 16.25 -7.67
CA ARG A 63 8.98 17.42 -7.65
C ARG A 63 8.70 17.95 -9.04
N MET A 64 9.69 18.02 -9.93
CA MET A 64 9.48 18.45 -11.32
C MET A 64 8.54 17.49 -12.06
N LEU A 65 8.75 16.18 -11.90
CA LEU A 65 7.88 15.16 -12.49
C LEU A 65 6.45 15.25 -11.95
N ALA A 66 6.29 15.48 -10.65
CA ALA A 66 4.96 15.61 -10.04
C ALA A 66 4.22 16.85 -10.56
N ASN A 67 4.92 17.98 -10.71
CA ASN A 67 4.35 19.20 -11.26
C ASN A 67 3.94 19.04 -12.73
N ALA A 68 4.65 18.19 -13.48
CA ALA A 68 4.30 17.84 -14.86
C ALA A 68 3.19 16.77 -14.95
N GLY A 69 2.70 16.25 -13.83
CA GLY A 69 1.68 15.18 -13.78
C GLY A 69 2.21 13.79 -14.16
N MET A 70 3.53 13.60 -14.23
CA MET A 70 4.16 12.33 -14.61
C MET A 70 4.29 11.33 -13.46
N VAL A 71 4.24 11.81 -12.21
CA VAL A 71 4.24 10.96 -11.01
C VAL A 71 3.22 11.48 -10.00
N PRO A 72 2.66 10.61 -9.13
CA PRO A 72 1.83 11.07 -8.02
C PRO A 72 2.60 11.98 -7.07
N THR A 73 1.93 13.00 -6.53
CA THR A 73 2.46 13.78 -5.41
C THR A 73 2.53 12.92 -4.14
N LEU A 74 3.32 13.36 -3.14
CA LEU A 74 3.36 12.70 -1.83
C LEU A 74 1.95 12.70 -1.20
N ARG A 75 1.32 11.51 -1.21
CA ARG A 75 -0.04 11.28 -0.68
C ARG A 75 -0.06 11.18 0.85
N HIS A 76 1.04 10.70 1.43
CA HIS A 76 1.20 10.54 2.87
C HIS A 76 2.19 11.59 3.35
N ARG A 77 1.66 12.69 3.90
CA ARG A 77 2.46 13.61 4.70
C ARG A 77 2.46 13.06 6.13
N ALA A 78 3.63 12.98 6.76
CA ALA A 78 3.68 12.69 8.19
C ALA A 78 2.82 13.74 8.90
N VAL A 79 1.86 13.29 9.70
CA VAL A 79 1.11 14.18 10.59
C VAL A 79 2.11 14.59 11.68
N SER A 80 2.42 15.89 11.74
CA SER A 80 3.14 16.48 12.88
C SER A 80 2.24 16.60 14.09
#